data_AF-A0A3T2FHI8-F1
#
_entry.id   AF-A0A3T2FHI8-F1
#
_cell.length_a   1.000
_cell.length_b   1.000
_cell.length_c   1.000
_cell.angle_alpha   90.00
_cell.angle_beta   90.00
_cell.angle_gamma   90.00
#
_symmetry.space_group_name_H-M   'P 1'
#
loop_
_entity.id
_entity.type
_entity.pdbx_description
1 polymer ?
#
loop_
_entity_poly.entity_id
_entity_poly.type
_entity_poly.pdbx_seq_one_letter_code
_entity_poly.pdbx_strand_id
1 'polypeptide(L)'
;MTSVMWFRRDLRVNDNKALYHACKEDDLLLLFQVNPAQFITGSPSHQAFFASVAHFKQEVDKTAHLQIMFGEPIECFQQLKDTLPSWDKVYFNLDETGYGAKRDEAAQAFFDEQKIEVQAFHDSYLHSAEEVKKSPTEYYKIFTPYYKKWREEIKETPFKMTLKPENIWKESLFPKYEEQFAEMTCDLPILDSGERAANTRLANFIKHDIADYDKARDFPELDKTSHLSRYLRTGEISVRTIWQALQENEATEGRAIFEKELCWRDFYNMIYVSFPNQKNEPIQENYRFIEWENNREFFKAWQDGKTGFPLVDAAMRQLKETGWMHNRLRMVTASFLTKDLLIDWRFGEKYFQQMLIDYDPASNIGGWQWAASTGTDAVPYFRIFNPTTQSQKFDPTGKFIRKYVKELANLPDKFIHQPEKMSEIEQKEYGLLLGKDYPFPLIDHKERRKLAIARYEFSKEHYRGNI
;
A
#
# COMPACT_ATOMS: atom_id res chain seq x y z
N MET A 1 -3.64 -4.59 38.51
CA MET A 1 -4.29 -3.79 37.45
C MET A 1 -3.61 -4.22 36.18
N THR A 2 -4.38 -4.70 35.21
CA THR A 2 -3.82 -5.32 34.01
C THR A 2 -3.83 -4.31 32.86
N SER A 3 -2.70 -4.17 32.19
CA SER A 3 -2.60 -3.38 30.97
C SER A 3 -2.76 -4.26 29.73
N VAL A 4 -3.35 -3.73 28.67
CA VAL A 4 -3.51 -4.44 27.39
C VAL A 4 -2.73 -3.70 26.30
N MET A 5 -1.83 -4.38 25.60
CA MET A 5 -1.23 -3.89 24.36
C MET A 5 -2.02 -4.43 23.16
N TRP A 6 -2.67 -3.55 22.41
CA TRP A 6 -3.49 -3.91 21.26
C TRP A 6 -2.74 -3.69 19.93
N PHE A 7 -2.28 -4.79 19.34
CA PHE A 7 -1.61 -4.84 18.04
C PHE A 7 -2.60 -4.86 16.88
N ARG A 8 -2.21 -4.25 15.76
CA ARG A 8 -2.98 -4.18 14.50
C ARG A 8 -2.06 -4.30 13.29
N ARG A 9 -1.50 -3.19 12.81
CA ARG A 9 -0.61 -3.16 11.62
C ARG A 9 0.80 -2.71 11.98
N ASP A 10 1.22 -3.09 13.17
CA ASP A 10 2.46 -2.74 13.87
C ASP A 10 3.12 -4.01 14.41
N LEU A 11 3.21 -5.04 13.56
CA LEU A 11 3.62 -6.43 13.86
C LEU A 11 5.13 -6.56 14.10
N ARG A 12 5.63 -5.82 15.09
CA ARG A 12 7.02 -5.83 15.52
C ARG A 12 7.15 -5.55 17.01
N VAL A 13 8.22 -6.06 17.56
CA VAL A 13 8.72 -5.82 18.91
C VAL A 13 9.59 -4.55 18.87
N ASN A 14 10.63 -4.50 18.04
CA ASN A 14 11.55 -3.37 18.05
C ASN A 14 10.90 -2.09 17.54
N ASP A 15 11.20 -0.98 18.22
CA ASP A 15 10.71 0.36 17.87
C ASP A 15 9.19 0.42 17.62
N ASN A 16 8.40 -0.32 18.41
CA ASN A 16 6.96 -0.13 18.51
C ASN A 16 6.68 0.80 19.71
N LYS A 17 6.16 2.01 19.47
CA LYS A 17 5.99 3.02 20.53
C LYS A 17 5.04 2.56 21.64
N ALA A 18 3.83 2.15 21.28
CA ALA A 18 2.85 1.68 22.26
C ALA A 18 3.39 0.52 23.10
N LEU A 19 4.04 -0.46 22.46
CA LEU A 19 4.65 -1.60 23.15
C LEU A 19 5.81 -1.17 24.06
N TYR A 20 6.66 -0.24 23.62
CA TYR A 20 7.75 0.30 24.44
C TYR A 20 7.24 0.92 25.75
N HIS A 21 6.10 1.61 25.71
CA HIS A 21 5.46 2.14 26.91
C HIS A 21 4.75 1.04 27.72
N ALA A 22 4.03 0.12 27.06
CA ALA A 22 3.32 -0.98 27.69
C ALA A 22 4.23 -1.93 28.48
N CYS A 23 5.45 -2.22 27.99
CA CYS A 23 6.42 -3.09 28.66
C CYS A 23 7.01 -2.52 29.97
N LYS A 24 6.62 -1.31 30.37
CA LYS A 24 6.95 -0.73 31.68
C LYS A 24 5.97 -1.17 32.77
N GLU A 25 4.83 -1.75 32.38
CA GLU A 25 3.83 -2.28 33.28
C GLU A 25 4.27 -3.65 33.84
N ASP A 26 3.77 -3.98 35.03
CA ASP A 26 4.10 -5.23 35.73
C ASP A 26 3.16 -6.39 35.38
N ASP A 27 2.03 -6.09 34.74
CA ASP A 27 1.01 -7.05 34.32
C ASP A 27 0.43 -6.64 32.96
N LEU A 28 0.91 -7.29 31.89
CA LEU A 28 0.65 -6.92 30.50
C LEU A 28 0.05 -8.09 29.72
N LEU A 29 -1.06 -7.84 29.05
CA LEU A 29 -1.66 -8.75 28.08
C LEU A 29 -1.42 -8.24 26.66
N LEU A 30 -0.85 -9.08 25.79
CA LEU A 30 -0.68 -8.77 24.37
C LEU A 30 -1.91 -9.28 23.61
N LEU A 31 -2.58 -8.40 22.87
CA LEU A 31 -3.82 -8.71 22.16
C LEU A 31 -3.70 -8.39 20.67
N PHE A 32 -4.12 -9.33 19.84
CA PHE A 32 -4.46 -9.10 18.45
C PHE A 32 -5.93 -9.44 18.21
N GLN A 33 -6.68 -8.48 17.68
CA GLN A 33 -8.08 -8.66 17.34
C GLN A 33 -8.22 -8.86 15.82
N VAL A 34 -8.88 -9.95 15.44
CA VAL A 34 -9.21 -10.32 14.06
C VAL A 34 -10.66 -9.93 13.79
N ASN A 35 -10.88 -9.08 12.78
CA ASN A 35 -12.22 -8.91 12.22
C ASN A 35 -12.36 -9.88 11.03
N PRO A 36 -13.12 -10.99 11.16
CA PRO A 36 -13.26 -11.95 10.08
C PRO A 36 -13.90 -11.39 8.81
N ALA A 37 -14.70 -10.32 8.88
CA ALA A 37 -15.24 -9.66 7.69
C ALA A 37 -14.15 -8.95 6.86
N GLN A 38 -12.98 -8.70 7.44
CA GLN A 38 -11.82 -8.18 6.73
C GLN A 38 -11.01 -9.28 6.03
N PHE A 39 -11.22 -10.56 6.35
CA PHE A 39 -10.58 -11.65 5.62
C PHE A 39 -11.32 -11.91 4.31
N ILE A 40 -10.74 -11.48 3.20
CA ILE A 40 -11.31 -11.71 1.86
C ILE A 40 -10.62 -12.94 1.29
N THR A 41 -11.34 -14.06 1.22
CA THR A 41 -10.85 -15.30 0.64
C THR A 41 -10.35 -15.07 -0.80
N GLY A 42 -9.13 -15.52 -1.08
CA GLY A 42 -8.51 -15.38 -2.40
C GLY A 42 -7.90 -14.01 -2.69
N SER A 43 -7.89 -13.07 -1.74
CA SER A 43 -7.13 -11.82 -1.84
C SER A 43 -5.67 -12.03 -1.44
N PRO A 44 -4.69 -11.89 -2.37
CA PRO A 44 -3.27 -11.94 -2.02
C PRO A 44 -2.89 -10.92 -0.94
N SER A 45 -3.52 -9.73 -0.97
CA SER A 45 -3.29 -8.69 0.03
C SER A 45 -3.59 -9.18 1.45
N HIS A 46 -4.79 -9.75 1.65
CA HIS A 46 -5.22 -10.21 2.97
C HIS A 46 -4.47 -11.48 3.40
N GLN A 47 -4.23 -12.41 2.47
CA GLN A 47 -3.42 -13.60 2.76
C GLN A 47 -2.01 -13.22 3.24
N ALA A 48 -1.36 -12.24 2.60
CA ALA A 48 -0.05 -11.76 3.01
C ALA A 48 -0.09 -11.09 4.39
N PHE A 49 -1.10 -10.26 4.66
CA PHE A 49 -1.25 -9.62 5.97
C PHE A 49 -1.39 -10.65 7.09
N PHE A 50 -2.28 -11.64 6.95
CA PHE A 50 -2.48 -12.65 7.98
C PHE A 50 -1.32 -13.65 8.09
N ALA A 51 -0.55 -13.89 7.02
CA ALA A 51 0.70 -14.64 7.10
C ALA A 51 1.72 -13.90 7.98
N SER A 52 1.79 -12.57 7.89
CA SER A 52 2.61 -11.74 8.80
C SER A 52 2.10 -11.78 10.24
N VAL A 53 0.78 -11.77 10.48
CA VAL A 53 0.21 -11.92 11.84
C VAL A 53 0.57 -13.29 12.42
N ALA A 54 0.41 -14.37 11.65
CA ALA A 54 0.75 -15.72 12.08
C ALA A 54 2.24 -15.85 12.42
N HIS A 55 3.11 -15.31 11.57
CA HIS A 55 4.54 -15.24 11.85
C HIS A 55 4.84 -14.43 13.12
N PHE A 56 4.21 -13.26 13.29
CA PHE A 56 4.40 -12.44 14.49
C PHE A 56 3.97 -13.17 15.76
N LYS A 57 2.80 -13.83 15.77
CA LYS A 57 2.36 -14.69 16.88
C LYS A 57 3.38 -15.77 17.17
N GLN A 58 3.85 -16.49 16.15
CA GLN A 58 4.85 -17.55 16.33
C GLN A 58 6.15 -17.03 16.97
N GLU A 59 6.62 -15.83 16.60
CA GLU A 59 7.83 -15.25 17.19
C GLU A 59 7.60 -14.76 18.63
N VAL A 60 6.46 -14.11 18.91
CA VAL A 60 6.10 -13.64 20.25
C VAL A 60 5.92 -14.82 21.21
N ASP A 61 5.21 -15.87 20.78
CA ASP A 61 4.85 -17.04 21.60
C ASP A 61 6.07 -17.88 22.05
N LYS A 62 7.27 -17.62 21.51
CA LYS A 62 8.52 -18.23 22.00
C LYS A 62 8.91 -17.74 23.38
N THR A 63 8.46 -16.54 23.78
CA THR A 63 8.89 -15.89 25.03
C THR A 63 7.74 -15.25 25.80
N ALA A 64 6.65 -14.89 25.13
CA ALA A 64 5.44 -14.29 25.68
C ALA A 64 4.22 -15.05 25.15
N HIS A 65 3.01 -14.48 25.20
CA HIS A 65 1.84 -15.03 24.53
C HIS A 65 1.01 -13.92 23.89
N LEU A 66 0.71 -14.04 22.59
CA LEU A 66 -0.19 -13.14 21.88
C LEU A 66 -1.61 -13.72 21.87
N GLN A 67 -2.51 -13.10 22.61
CA GLN A 67 -3.94 -13.45 22.64
C GLN A 67 -4.58 -13.11 21.29
N ILE A 68 -5.41 -14.02 20.78
CA ILE A 68 -6.21 -13.77 19.58
C ILE A 68 -7.69 -13.68 19.97
N MET A 69 -8.37 -12.65 19.48
CA MET A 69 -9.83 -12.54 19.58
C MET A 69 -10.44 -12.37 18.19
N PHE A 70 -11.63 -12.95 17.97
CA PHE A 70 -12.42 -12.75 16.74
C PHE A 70 -13.69 -11.97 17.04
N GLY A 71 -14.04 -11.03 16.17
CA GLY A 71 -15.29 -10.27 16.27
C GLY A 71 -15.12 -8.81 15.91
N GLU A 72 -16.14 -7.99 16.15
CA GLU A 72 -15.98 -6.53 16.08
C GLU A 72 -15.22 -6.03 17.32
N PRO A 73 -14.38 -4.98 17.21
CA PRO A 73 -13.50 -4.56 18.30
C PRO A 73 -14.20 -4.30 19.63
N ILE A 74 -15.36 -3.63 19.62
CA ILE A 74 -16.10 -3.30 20.84
C ILE A 74 -16.66 -4.55 21.52
N GLU A 75 -17.15 -5.51 20.73
CA GLU A 75 -17.63 -6.80 21.23
C GLU A 75 -16.48 -7.60 21.86
N CYS A 76 -15.31 -7.62 21.20
CA CYS A 76 -14.11 -8.24 21.76
C CYS A 76 -13.67 -7.57 23.06
N PHE A 77 -13.68 -6.23 23.15
CA PHE A 77 -13.28 -5.54 24.38
C PHE A 77 -14.28 -5.74 25.52
N GLN A 78 -15.58 -5.82 25.23
CA GLN A 78 -16.58 -6.19 26.23
C GLN A 78 -16.33 -7.61 26.75
N GLN A 79 -16.14 -8.58 25.85
CA GLN A 79 -15.82 -9.96 26.24
C GLN A 79 -14.51 -10.06 27.05
N LEU A 80 -13.51 -9.25 26.70
CA LEU A 80 -12.27 -9.14 27.46
C LEU A 80 -12.52 -8.56 28.86
N LYS A 81 -13.38 -7.54 29.00
CA LYS A 81 -13.76 -6.99 30.30
C LYS A 81 -14.52 -7.99 31.16
N ASP A 82 -15.38 -8.80 30.57
CA ASP A 82 -16.12 -9.86 31.27
C ASP A 82 -15.17 -10.98 31.74
N THR A 83 -14.18 -11.33 30.92
CA THR A 83 -13.22 -12.41 31.22
C THR A 83 -12.12 -11.97 32.18
N LEU A 84 -11.67 -10.72 32.06
CA LEU A 84 -10.59 -10.14 32.85
C LEU A 84 -11.02 -8.79 33.42
N PRO A 85 -11.89 -8.73 34.45
CA PRO A 85 -12.41 -7.46 34.96
C PRO A 85 -11.36 -6.47 35.46
N SER A 86 -10.16 -6.97 35.81
CA SER A 86 -9.03 -6.20 36.34
C SER A 86 -8.29 -5.35 35.32
N TRP A 87 -8.55 -5.49 34.02
CA TRP A 87 -7.91 -4.63 33.02
C TRP A 87 -8.54 -3.24 33.03
N ASP A 88 -7.69 -2.23 33.09
CA ASP A 88 -8.07 -0.82 33.27
C ASP A 88 -7.14 0.13 32.52
N LYS A 89 -6.22 -0.40 31.70
CA LYS A 89 -5.36 0.39 30.83
C LYS A 89 -5.15 -0.29 29.48
N VAL A 90 -5.10 0.50 28.41
CA VAL A 90 -4.85 0.02 27.04
C VAL A 90 -3.79 0.88 26.34
N TYR A 91 -2.90 0.19 25.64
CA TYR A 91 -1.82 0.76 24.83
C TYR A 91 -2.03 0.39 23.37
N PHE A 92 -1.96 1.38 22.46
CA PHE A 92 -2.05 1.10 21.03
C PHE A 92 -1.43 2.21 20.16
N ASN A 93 -0.99 1.86 18.96
CA ASN A 93 -0.48 2.83 17.97
C ASN A 93 -1.61 3.35 17.06
N LEU A 94 -1.86 4.65 17.01
CA LEU A 94 -3.00 5.28 16.32
C LEU A 94 -3.06 4.99 14.81
N ASP A 95 -4.28 4.82 14.30
CA ASP A 95 -4.60 4.95 12.88
C ASP A 95 -5.26 6.32 12.60
N GLU A 96 -4.67 7.11 11.72
CA GLU A 96 -5.15 8.48 11.45
C GLU A 96 -6.23 8.57 10.36
N THR A 97 -6.46 7.50 9.60
CA THR A 97 -7.28 7.58 8.37
C THR A 97 -8.24 6.40 8.17
N GLY A 98 -9.30 6.66 7.40
CA GLY A 98 -10.23 5.63 6.90
C GLY A 98 -10.93 4.84 8.00
N TYR A 99 -11.03 3.52 7.82
CA TYR A 99 -11.64 2.62 8.81
C TYR A 99 -10.87 2.62 10.14
N GLY A 100 -9.53 2.69 10.10
CA GLY A 100 -8.71 2.64 11.31
C GLY A 100 -8.99 3.81 12.27
N ALA A 101 -9.09 5.03 11.75
CA ALA A 101 -9.47 6.20 12.56
C ALA A 101 -10.87 6.07 13.18
N LYS A 102 -11.86 5.66 12.38
CA LYS A 102 -13.24 5.44 12.87
C LYS A 102 -13.32 4.35 13.93
N ARG A 103 -12.52 3.29 13.75
CA ARG A 103 -12.39 2.21 14.72
C ARG A 103 -11.80 2.72 16.03
N ASP A 104 -10.71 3.48 15.96
CA ASP A 104 -10.04 4.01 17.15
C ASP A 104 -10.93 5.01 17.90
N GLU A 105 -11.72 5.84 17.19
CA GLU A 105 -12.74 6.72 17.78
C GLU A 105 -13.84 5.93 18.52
N ALA A 106 -14.38 4.87 17.89
CA ALA A 106 -15.38 4.01 18.52
C ALA A 106 -14.81 3.26 19.74
N ALA A 107 -13.56 2.81 19.66
CA ALA A 107 -12.87 2.15 20.76
C ALA A 107 -12.63 3.11 21.94
N GLN A 108 -12.25 4.36 21.67
CA GLN A 108 -12.08 5.39 22.69
C GLN A 108 -13.37 5.61 23.49
N ALA A 109 -14.52 5.71 22.82
CA ALA A 109 -15.81 5.86 23.50
C ALA A 109 -16.11 4.71 24.47
N PHE A 110 -15.81 3.47 24.07
CA PHE A 110 -15.93 2.30 24.94
C PHE A 110 -14.97 2.35 26.13
N PHE A 111 -13.70 2.71 25.90
CA PHE A 111 -12.71 2.81 26.97
C PHE A 111 -13.09 3.88 28.01
N ASP A 112 -13.60 5.02 27.57
CA ASP A 112 -14.08 6.10 28.45
C ASP A 112 -15.26 5.62 29.32
N GLU A 113 -16.23 4.92 28.72
CA GLU A 113 -17.39 4.37 29.44
C GLU A 113 -16.97 3.36 30.52
N GLN A 114 -16.00 2.49 30.19
CA GLN A 114 -15.47 1.47 31.09
C GLN A 114 -14.38 1.99 32.04
N LYS A 115 -14.04 3.28 31.98
CA LYS A 115 -12.97 3.94 32.75
C LYS A 115 -11.60 3.24 32.57
N ILE A 116 -11.31 2.83 31.35
CA ILE A 116 -10.02 2.26 30.95
C ILE A 116 -9.12 3.42 30.52
N GLU A 117 -7.95 3.54 31.15
CA GLU A 117 -6.93 4.52 30.78
C GLU A 117 -6.36 4.21 29.38
N VAL A 118 -6.33 5.21 28.50
CA VAL A 118 -5.84 5.03 27.12
C VAL A 118 -4.47 5.68 26.94
N GLN A 119 -3.53 4.92 26.39
CA GLN A 119 -2.19 5.36 26.01
C GLN A 119 -1.98 5.10 24.52
N ALA A 120 -2.19 6.13 23.70
CA ALA A 120 -2.17 6.03 22.24
C ALA A 120 -1.01 6.82 21.61
N PHE A 121 -0.36 6.27 20.59
CA PHE A 121 0.88 6.84 20.01
C PHE A 121 0.91 6.86 18.48
N HIS A 122 1.49 7.89 17.87
CA HIS A 122 1.78 7.90 16.43
C HIS A 122 3.04 7.11 16.12
N ASP A 123 2.91 6.06 15.31
CA ASP A 123 4.01 5.10 15.08
C ASP A 123 4.21 4.73 13.61
N SER A 124 3.14 4.76 12.81
CA SER A 124 3.14 4.29 11.43
C SER A 124 3.93 5.18 10.47
N TYR A 125 4.08 6.48 10.74
CA TYR A 125 4.70 7.47 9.85
C TYR A 125 5.89 8.15 10.54
N LEU A 126 6.75 8.84 9.77
CA LEU A 126 7.83 9.64 10.38
C LEU A 126 7.25 10.90 11.02
N HIS A 127 6.25 11.46 10.37
CA HIS A 127 5.41 12.55 10.87
C HIS A 127 3.95 12.15 10.73
N SER A 128 3.18 12.33 11.80
CA SER A 128 1.72 12.35 11.77
C SER A 128 1.20 13.45 10.84
N ALA A 129 -0.08 13.37 10.46
CA ALA A 129 -0.70 14.37 9.61
C ALA A 129 -0.74 15.77 10.25
N GLU A 130 -0.65 15.85 11.58
CA GLU A 130 -0.72 17.10 12.35
C GLU A 130 0.64 17.77 12.57
N GLU A 131 1.75 17.05 12.41
CA GLU A 131 3.09 17.58 12.68
C GLU A 131 3.62 18.46 11.54
N VAL A 132 3.26 18.15 10.28
CA VAL A 132 3.71 18.91 9.10
C VAL A 132 2.52 19.61 8.43
N LYS A 133 2.19 20.81 8.95
CA LYS A 133 1.11 21.67 8.41
C LYS A 133 1.63 23.00 7.89
N LYS A 134 0.84 23.66 7.03
CA LYS A 134 1.14 25.01 6.51
C LYS A 134 0.84 26.07 7.57
N SER A 135 -0.19 25.84 8.37
CA SER A 135 -0.55 26.62 9.56
C SER A 135 -1.34 25.71 10.53
N PRO A 136 -1.68 26.13 11.76
CA PRO A 136 -2.42 25.30 12.70
C PRO A 136 -3.73 24.70 12.14
N THR A 137 -4.37 25.37 11.18
CA THR A 137 -5.66 24.97 10.59
C THR A 137 -5.58 24.67 9.09
N GLU A 138 -4.41 24.73 8.46
CA GLU A 138 -4.27 24.54 7.00
C GLU A 138 -3.22 23.47 6.66
N TYR A 139 -3.65 22.45 5.92
CA TYR A 139 -2.80 21.39 5.38
C TYR A 139 -2.15 21.78 4.05
N TYR A 140 -1.04 21.15 3.72
CA TYR A 140 -0.44 21.26 2.39
C TYR A 140 -1.28 20.51 1.35
N LYS A 141 -1.32 21.03 0.13
CA LYS A 141 -1.98 20.38 -1.03
C LYS A 141 -1.00 19.94 -2.11
N ILE A 142 0.21 20.48 -2.10
CA ILE A 142 1.26 20.24 -3.11
C ILE A 142 2.47 19.63 -2.41
N PHE A 143 3.08 18.63 -3.03
CA PHE A 143 4.16 17.85 -2.41
C PHE A 143 5.42 18.68 -2.16
N THR A 144 5.84 19.51 -3.12
CA THR A 144 7.11 20.25 -3.03
C THR A 144 7.22 21.14 -1.77
N PRO A 145 6.25 22.02 -1.45
CA PRO A 145 6.31 22.81 -0.22
C PRO A 145 6.14 21.95 1.04
N TYR A 146 5.33 20.88 1.00
CA TYR A 146 5.26 19.92 2.10
C TYR A 146 6.62 19.30 2.39
N TYR A 147 7.30 18.78 1.37
CA TYR A 147 8.62 18.15 1.49
C TYR A 147 9.67 19.09 2.07
N LYS A 148 9.64 20.38 1.70
CA LYS A 148 10.56 21.38 2.29
C LYS A 148 10.37 21.47 3.80
N LYS A 149 9.12 21.62 4.26
CA LYS A 149 8.80 21.69 5.69
C LYS A 149 9.06 20.35 6.39
N TRP A 150 8.60 19.25 5.80
CA TRP A 150 8.82 17.89 6.26
C TRP A 150 10.28 17.62 6.52
N ARG A 151 11.21 18.10 5.67
CA ARG A 151 12.66 17.94 5.86
C ARG A 151 13.21 18.66 7.09
N GLU A 152 12.68 19.85 7.41
CA GLU A 152 13.11 20.67 8.54
C GLU A 152 12.70 20.09 9.89
N GLU A 153 11.57 19.37 9.94
CA GLU A 153 11.09 18.77 11.18
C GLU A 153 12.04 17.69 11.72
N ILE A 154 12.11 17.55 13.03
CA ILE A 154 12.97 16.55 13.67
C ILE A 154 12.35 15.16 13.49
N LYS A 155 13.13 14.19 13.02
CA LYS A 155 12.69 12.79 12.93
C LYS A 155 13.14 12.08 14.19
N GLU A 156 12.22 11.45 14.87
CA GLU A 156 12.54 10.65 16.03
C GLU A 156 13.43 9.46 15.66
N THR A 157 14.29 9.07 16.60
CA THR A 157 15.12 7.88 16.49
C THR A 157 14.39 6.65 17.06
N PRO A 158 14.66 5.45 16.52
CA PRO A 158 14.07 4.21 17.02
C PRO A 158 14.26 3.97 18.52
N PHE A 159 13.22 3.46 19.18
CA PHE A 159 13.33 2.98 20.55
C PHE A 159 14.02 1.61 20.60
N LYS A 160 15.01 1.48 21.50
CA LYS A 160 15.54 0.17 21.87
C LYS A 160 14.55 -0.49 22.83
N MET A 161 14.11 -1.70 22.50
CA MET A 161 13.10 -2.40 23.28
C MET A 161 13.55 -3.84 23.55
N THR A 162 13.14 -4.36 24.71
CA THR A 162 13.26 -5.76 25.08
C THR A 162 12.03 -6.12 25.88
N LEU A 163 11.31 -7.17 25.46
CA LEU A 163 10.17 -7.68 26.20
C LEU A 163 10.62 -8.15 27.58
N LYS A 164 9.73 -8.06 28.57
CA LYS A 164 9.88 -8.65 29.90
C LYS A 164 8.89 -9.81 30.03
N PRO A 165 9.23 -11.03 29.56
CA PRO A 165 8.36 -12.21 29.62
C PRO A 165 7.69 -12.49 30.97
N GLU A 166 8.35 -12.11 32.06
CA GLU A 166 7.86 -12.25 33.43
C GLU A 166 6.64 -11.38 33.74
N ASN A 167 6.48 -10.25 33.04
CA ASN A 167 5.37 -9.32 33.19
C ASN A 167 4.25 -9.57 32.17
N ILE A 168 4.41 -10.52 31.25
CA ILE A 168 3.46 -10.77 30.16
C ILE A 168 2.62 -12.01 30.47
N TRP A 169 1.31 -11.90 30.29
CA TRP A 169 0.37 -13.00 30.43
C TRP A 169 0.73 -14.16 29.50
N LYS A 170 0.78 -15.39 30.02
CA LYS A 170 1.18 -16.59 29.26
C LYS A 170 0.04 -17.56 28.99
N GLU A 171 -1.00 -17.52 29.81
CA GLU A 171 -2.17 -18.39 29.65
C GLU A 171 -3.10 -17.84 28.58
N SER A 172 -3.59 -18.71 27.69
CA SER A 172 -4.60 -18.35 26.71
C SER A 172 -5.93 -18.08 27.41
N LEU A 173 -6.46 -16.86 27.27
CA LEU A 173 -7.79 -16.51 27.76
C LEU A 173 -8.89 -16.96 26.79
N PHE A 174 -8.55 -17.16 25.51
CA PHE A 174 -9.49 -17.47 24.44
C PHE A 174 -9.02 -18.64 23.55
N PRO A 175 -8.85 -19.86 24.10
CA PRO A 175 -8.27 -20.99 23.37
C PRO A 175 -9.03 -21.34 22.08
N LYS A 176 -10.37 -21.19 22.07
CA LYS A 176 -11.20 -21.41 20.88
C LYS A 176 -10.86 -20.46 19.73
N TYR A 177 -10.55 -19.20 20.03
CA TYR A 177 -10.14 -18.24 19.01
C TYR A 177 -8.74 -18.52 18.49
N GLU A 178 -7.85 -19.05 19.31
CA GLU A 178 -6.53 -19.47 18.85
C GLU A 178 -6.59 -20.69 17.93
N GLU A 179 -7.45 -21.67 18.23
CA GLU A 179 -7.74 -22.81 17.33
C GLU A 179 -8.30 -22.30 15.98
N GLN A 180 -9.29 -21.42 16.02
CA GLN A 180 -9.86 -20.80 14.81
C GLN A 180 -8.80 -20.02 14.00
N PHE A 181 -7.89 -19.31 14.68
CA PHE A 181 -6.80 -18.60 14.01
C PHE A 181 -5.82 -19.56 13.35
N ALA A 182 -5.48 -20.66 14.00
CA ALA A 182 -4.62 -21.70 13.43
C ALA A 182 -5.26 -22.31 12.17
N GLU A 183 -6.57 -22.60 12.20
CA GLU A 183 -7.32 -23.08 11.03
C GLU A 183 -7.36 -22.04 9.90
N MET A 184 -7.58 -20.76 10.22
CA MET A 184 -7.62 -19.68 9.22
C MET A 184 -6.25 -19.47 8.54
N THR A 185 -5.16 -19.78 9.24
CA THR A 185 -3.79 -19.43 8.81
C THR A 185 -2.98 -20.62 8.31
N CYS A 186 -3.47 -21.86 8.45
CA CYS A 186 -2.71 -23.08 8.12
C CYS A 186 -2.30 -23.19 6.64
N ASP A 187 -3.15 -22.71 5.72
CA ASP A 187 -2.94 -22.80 4.27
C ASP A 187 -2.47 -21.48 3.63
N LEU A 188 -2.02 -20.52 4.46
CA LEU A 188 -1.52 -19.25 3.95
C LEU A 188 -0.16 -19.41 3.24
N PRO A 189 0.14 -18.56 2.24
CA PRO A 189 1.40 -18.63 1.52
C PRO A 189 2.59 -18.38 2.47
N ILE A 190 3.67 -19.13 2.26
CA ILE A 190 4.93 -18.89 2.97
C ILE A 190 5.57 -17.62 2.38
N LEU A 191 5.62 -16.57 3.19
CA LEU A 191 6.26 -15.31 2.88
C LEU A 191 7.46 -15.09 3.80
N ASP A 192 8.45 -14.33 3.33
CA ASP A 192 9.62 -13.94 4.13
C ASP A 192 9.24 -12.86 5.15
N SER A 193 8.43 -13.19 6.14
CA SER A 193 7.77 -12.24 7.05
C SER A 193 8.59 -11.91 8.31
N GLY A 194 8.14 -10.89 9.03
CA GLY A 194 8.70 -10.45 10.30
C GLY A 194 9.92 -9.53 10.23
N GLU A 195 10.30 -9.02 11.41
CA GLU A 195 11.35 -8.01 11.57
C GLU A 195 12.71 -8.43 11.00
N ARG A 196 13.10 -9.70 11.16
CA ARG A 196 14.38 -10.20 10.66
C ARG A 196 14.46 -10.10 9.14
N ALA A 197 13.39 -10.51 8.45
CA ALA A 197 13.30 -10.44 7.00
C ALA A 197 13.28 -9.00 6.51
N ALA A 198 12.49 -8.15 7.17
CA ALA A 198 12.42 -6.71 6.93
C ALA A 198 13.80 -6.03 7.03
N ASN A 199 14.53 -6.28 8.12
CA ASN A 199 15.86 -5.70 8.34
C ASN A 199 16.91 -6.26 7.37
N THR A 200 16.81 -7.55 7.01
CA THR A 200 17.68 -8.14 5.98
C THR A 200 17.45 -7.47 4.62
N ARG A 201 16.18 -7.24 4.26
CA ARG A 201 15.82 -6.52 3.03
C ARG A 201 16.34 -5.09 3.04
N LEU A 202 16.17 -4.36 4.15
CA LEU A 202 16.69 -3.00 4.33
C LEU A 202 18.22 -2.97 4.18
N ALA A 203 18.93 -3.86 4.89
CA ALA A 203 20.39 -3.93 4.84
C ALA A 203 20.91 -4.22 3.42
N ASN A 204 20.27 -5.16 2.70
CA ASN A 204 20.62 -5.45 1.32
C ASN A 204 20.40 -4.24 0.40
N PHE A 205 19.26 -3.56 0.53
CA PHE A 205 18.95 -2.36 -0.26
C PHE A 205 19.95 -1.22 -0.01
N ILE A 206 20.29 -0.96 1.26
CA ILE A 206 21.29 0.04 1.65
C ILE A 206 22.67 -0.33 1.08
N LYS A 207 23.04 -1.61 1.13
CA LYS A 207 24.37 -2.03 0.70
C LYS A 207 24.54 -2.01 -0.83
N HIS A 208 23.48 -2.31 -1.59
CA HIS A 208 23.61 -2.64 -3.00
C HIS A 208 22.92 -1.67 -3.96
N ASP A 209 21.83 -1.01 -3.55
CA ASP A 209 20.93 -0.33 -4.49
C ASP A 209 20.72 1.16 -4.18
N ILE A 210 20.79 1.57 -2.91
CA ILE A 210 20.45 2.95 -2.50
C ILE A 210 21.28 4.03 -3.20
N ALA A 211 22.56 3.76 -3.48
CA ALA A 211 23.48 4.75 -4.03
C ALA A 211 23.11 5.18 -5.47
N ASP A 212 22.58 4.25 -6.27
CA ASP A 212 22.14 4.48 -7.66
C ASP A 212 20.61 4.45 -7.80
N TYR A 213 19.88 4.54 -6.68
CA TYR A 213 18.42 4.45 -6.66
C TYR A 213 17.76 5.50 -7.56
N ASP A 214 18.32 6.72 -7.62
CA ASP A 214 17.86 7.81 -8.49
C ASP A 214 17.83 7.44 -9.96
N LYS A 215 18.82 6.66 -10.42
CA LYS A 215 18.96 6.23 -11.82
C LYS A 215 18.15 4.97 -12.11
N ALA A 216 18.01 4.06 -11.15
CA ALA A 216 17.46 2.73 -11.38
C ALA A 216 15.96 2.60 -11.08
N ARG A 217 15.40 3.43 -10.17
CA ARG A 217 14.01 3.29 -9.66
C ARG A 217 12.90 3.39 -10.70
N ASP A 218 13.20 3.83 -11.91
CA ASP A 218 12.23 3.99 -12.98
C ASP A 218 12.17 2.78 -13.92
N PHE A 219 13.11 1.84 -13.80
CA PHE A 219 13.34 0.71 -14.71
C PHE A 219 12.94 -0.62 -14.03
N PRO A 220 11.73 -1.16 -14.29
CA PRO A 220 11.19 -2.33 -13.59
C PRO A 220 12.01 -3.61 -13.75
N GLU A 221 12.72 -3.76 -14.86
CA GLU A 221 13.61 -4.87 -15.18
C GLU A 221 14.87 -4.92 -14.33
N LEU A 222 15.31 -3.79 -13.77
CA LEU A 222 16.50 -3.73 -12.92
C LEU A 222 16.23 -4.25 -11.50
N ASP A 223 14.97 -4.20 -11.06
CA ASP A 223 14.52 -4.63 -9.73
C ASP A 223 15.32 -4.02 -8.55
N LYS A 224 15.76 -2.76 -8.70
CA LYS A 224 16.61 -2.04 -7.72
C LYS A 224 15.83 -1.14 -6.76
N THR A 225 14.60 -1.53 -6.41
CA THR A 225 13.81 -0.81 -5.40
C THR A 225 13.88 -1.55 -4.06
N SER A 226 13.49 -0.88 -2.97
CA SER A 226 13.70 -1.44 -1.63
C SER A 226 12.83 -2.66 -1.31
N HIS A 227 11.69 -2.84 -1.99
CA HIS A 227 10.64 -3.82 -1.63
C HIS A 227 10.16 -3.73 -0.16
N LEU A 228 10.42 -2.61 0.52
CA LEU A 228 10.07 -2.41 1.93
C LEU A 228 8.59 -2.07 2.15
N SER A 229 7.84 -1.77 1.09
CA SER A 229 6.44 -1.34 1.18
C SER A 229 5.55 -2.39 1.86
N ARG A 230 5.78 -3.69 1.62
CA ARG A 230 5.00 -4.75 2.28
C ARG A 230 5.25 -4.81 3.79
N TYR A 231 6.51 -4.64 4.22
CA TYR A 231 6.90 -4.66 5.63
C TYR A 231 6.44 -3.40 6.35
N LEU A 232 6.46 -2.25 5.66
CA LEU A 232 5.89 -0.99 6.17
C LEU A 232 4.37 -1.09 6.33
N ARG A 233 3.68 -1.83 5.46
CA ARG A 233 2.22 -1.99 5.53
C ARG A 233 1.79 -2.86 6.72
N THR A 234 2.53 -3.92 7.02
CA THR A 234 2.29 -4.82 8.16
C THR A 234 2.91 -4.31 9.46
N GLY A 235 3.79 -3.30 9.36
CA GLY A 235 4.52 -2.74 10.49
C GLY A 235 5.57 -3.67 11.06
N GLU A 236 6.05 -4.62 10.24
CA GLU A 236 7.20 -5.50 10.53
C GLU A 236 8.53 -4.74 10.51
N ILE A 237 8.53 -3.50 10.04
CA ILE A 237 9.64 -2.56 10.20
C ILE A 237 9.10 -1.17 10.51
N SER A 238 9.75 -0.48 11.45
CA SER A 238 9.48 0.93 11.69
C SER A 238 10.07 1.79 10.58
N VAL A 239 9.33 2.81 10.17
CA VAL A 239 9.85 3.84 9.27
C VAL A 239 11.01 4.61 9.89
N ARG A 240 11.07 4.73 11.23
CA ARG A 240 12.22 5.35 11.93
C ARG A 240 13.47 4.48 11.84
N THR A 241 13.33 3.15 11.86
CA THR A 241 14.45 2.22 11.63
C THR A 241 15.03 2.40 10.22
N ILE A 242 14.16 2.51 9.21
CA ILE A 242 14.58 2.81 7.84
C ILE A 242 15.30 4.17 7.81
N TRP A 243 14.69 5.21 8.41
CA TRP A 243 15.27 6.55 8.43
C TRP A 243 16.65 6.58 9.10
N GLN A 244 16.79 5.98 10.29
CA GLN A 244 18.06 5.87 10.99
C GLN A 244 19.12 5.19 10.11
N ALA A 245 18.78 4.05 9.51
CA ALA A 245 19.70 3.31 8.67
C ALA A 245 20.15 4.14 7.45
N LEU A 246 19.29 4.98 6.87
CA LEU A 246 19.70 5.92 5.82
C LEU A 246 20.70 6.97 6.35
N GLN A 247 20.43 7.55 7.53
CA GLN A 247 21.29 8.59 8.11
C GLN A 247 22.67 8.05 8.55
N GLU A 248 22.77 6.77 8.88
CA GLU A 248 24.03 6.11 9.23
C GLU A 248 24.91 5.73 8.01
N ASN A 249 24.39 5.91 6.79
CA ASN A 249 25.10 5.59 5.55
C ASN A 249 25.46 6.85 4.75
N GLU A 250 26.30 6.71 3.72
CA GLU A 250 26.78 7.82 2.91
C GLU A 250 25.64 8.60 2.24
N ALA A 251 25.76 9.93 2.23
CA ALA A 251 24.83 10.80 1.53
C ALA A 251 25.09 10.74 0.02
N THR A 252 24.14 10.15 -0.71
CA THR A 252 24.16 10.05 -2.17
C THR A 252 22.87 10.65 -2.75
N GLU A 253 22.86 10.93 -4.06
CA GLU A 253 21.64 11.38 -4.74
C GLU A 253 20.54 10.31 -4.64
N GLY A 254 20.88 9.03 -4.84
CA GLY A 254 19.95 7.93 -4.67
C GLY A 254 19.34 7.86 -3.26
N ARG A 255 20.14 8.10 -2.22
CA ARG A 255 19.63 8.22 -0.84
C ARG A 255 18.64 9.37 -0.69
N ALA A 256 18.98 10.56 -1.17
CA ALA A 256 18.12 11.74 -1.10
C ALA A 256 16.79 11.54 -1.84
N ILE A 257 16.81 10.85 -2.99
CA ILE A 257 15.60 10.46 -3.70
C ILE A 257 14.78 9.46 -2.90
N PHE A 258 15.39 8.45 -2.28
CA PHE A 258 14.65 7.50 -1.44
C PHE A 258 14.04 8.14 -0.19
N GLU A 259 14.73 9.09 0.45
CA GLU A 259 14.17 9.90 1.55
C GLU A 259 12.90 10.67 1.10
N LYS A 260 12.89 11.16 -0.14
CA LYS A 260 11.71 11.81 -0.74
C LYS A 260 10.55 10.82 -0.94
N GLU A 261 10.83 9.56 -1.26
CA GLU A 261 9.80 8.52 -1.35
C GLU A 261 9.19 8.18 0.02
N LEU A 262 9.96 8.23 1.11
CA LEU A 262 9.40 8.13 2.47
C LEU A 262 8.48 9.33 2.77
N CYS A 263 8.87 10.54 2.37
CA CYS A 263 8.02 11.72 2.51
C CYS A 263 6.71 11.62 1.70
N TRP A 264 6.72 10.99 0.52
CA TRP A 264 5.49 10.75 -0.26
C TRP A 264 4.45 9.94 0.53
N ARG A 265 4.90 8.96 1.32
CA ARG A 265 4.03 8.16 2.18
C ARG A 265 3.37 9.02 3.26
N ASP A 266 4.14 9.84 3.96
CA ASP A 266 3.60 10.78 4.96
C ASP A 266 2.68 11.83 4.32
N PHE A 267 3.04 12.34 3.14
CA PHE A 267 2.24 13.30 2.39
C PHE A 267 0.86 12.73 2.04
N TYR A 268 0.80 11.48 1.54
CA TYR A 268 -0.49 10.85 1.24
C TYR A 268 -1.35 10.61 2.49
N ASN A 269 -0.74 10.28 3.63
CA ASN A 269 -1.46 10.19 4.91
C ASN A 269 -2.09 11.54 5.29
N MET A 270 -1.30 12.62 5.23
CA MET A 270 -1.76 13.98 5.50
C MET A 270 -2.89 14.41 4.56
N ILE A 271 -2.78 14.10 3.26
CA ILE A 271 -3.88 14.34 2.30
C ILE A 271 -5.14 13.57 2.69
N TYR A 272 -5.02 12.33 3.17
CA TYR A 272 -6.19 11.55 3.57
C TYR A 272 -6.86 12.09 4.84
N VAL A 273 -6.08 12.54 5.81
CA VAL A 273 -6.63 13.25 6.98
C VAL A 273 -7.34 14.53 6.55
N SER A 274 -6.74 15.32 5.64
CA SER A 274 -7.34 16.56 5.13
C SER A 274 -8.57 16.34 4.25
N PHE A 275 -8.72 15.16 3.62
CA PHE A 275 -9.82 14.83 2.71
C PHE A 275 -10.35 13.42 3.00
N PRO A 276 -11.08 13.20 4.12
CA PRO A 276 -11.46 11.86 4.58
C PRO A 276 -12.41 11.13 3.62
N ASN A 277 -13.08 11.85 2.72
CA ASN A 277 -13.95 11.27 1.70
C ASN A 277 -13.23 10.88 0.40
N GLN A 278 -11.90 11.08 0.29
CA GLN A 278 -11.15 10.87 -0.96
C GLN A 278 -11.20 9.41 -1.45
N LYS A 279 -11.55 8.44 -0.61
CA LYS A 279 -11.79 7.06 -1.04
C LYS A 279 -12.96 6.96 -2.04
N ASN A 280 -13.98 7.79 -1.84
CA ASN A 280 -15.23 7.71 -2.59
C ASN A 280 -15.36 8.85 -3.60
N GLU A 281 -14.59 9.93 -3.46
CA GLU A 281 -14.76 11.15 -4.26
C GLU A 281 -13.42 11.74 -4.74
N PRO A 282 -13.38 12.29 -5.98
CA PRO A 282 -12.35 13.23 -6.40
C PRO A 282 -12.15 14.36 -5.38
N ILE A 283 -10.91 14.68 -5.04
CA ILE A 283 -10.60 15.85 -4.22
C ILE A 283 -10.92 17.15 -4.98
N GLN A 284 -10.59 17.18 -6.28
CA GLN A 284 -10.99 18.26 -7.17
C GLN A 284 -12.46 18.08 -7.58
N GLU A 285 -13.35 18.86 -6.98
CA GLU A 285 -14.81 18.73 -7.14
C GLU A 285 -15.27 18.83 -8.60
N ASN A 286 -14.58 19.65 -9.40
CA ASN A 286 -14.85 19.82 -10.82
C ASN A 286 -14.67 18.55 -11.66
N TYR A 287 -14.11 17.48 -11.08
CA TYR A 287 -13.96 16.17 -11.71
C TYR A 287 -14.92 15.10 -11.16
N ARG A 288 -15.88 15.49 -10.31
CA ARG A 288 -16.96 14.60 -9.86
C ARG A 288 -17.93 14.19 -10.98
N PHE A 289 -17.94 14.94 -12.09
CA PHE A 289 -18.86 14.77 -13.22
C PHE A 289 -18.21 14.15 -14.46
N ILE A 290 -17.03 13.54 -14.32
CA ILE A 290 -16.41 12.81 -15.42
C ILE A 290 -17.33 11.63 -15.78
N GLU A 291 -17.76 11.61 -17.04
CA GLU A 291 -18.55 10.51 -17.59
C GLU A 291 -17.64 9.35 -17.98
N TRP A 292 -17.47 8.42 -17.04
CA TRP A 292 -16.74 7.16 -17.25
C TRP A 292 -17.57 6.19 -18.10
N GLU A 293 -16.92 5.49 -19.04
CA GLU A 293 -17.58 4.47 -19.86
C GLU A 293 -17.81 3.18 -19.09
N ASN A 294 -16.90 2.85 -18.16
CA ASN A 294 -17.00 1.68 -17.29
C ASN A 294 -17.30 0.36 -18.02
N ASN A 295 -16.72 0.18 -19.21
CA ASN A 295 -16.86 -1.04 -19.99
C ASN A 295 -16.28 -2.24 -19.20
N ARG A 296 -17.15 -3.20 -18.88
CA ARG A 296 -16.79 -4.36 -18.04
C ARG A 296 -15.81 -5.32 -18.73
N GLU A 297 -15.89 -5.48 -20.04
CA GLU A 297 -14.99 -6.34 -20.81
C GLU A 297 -13.58 -5.74 -20.84
N PHE A 298 -13.48 -4.42 -21.05
CA PHE A 298 -12.20 -3.71 -21.00
C PHE A 298 -11.59 -3.78 -19.60
N PHE A 299 -12.40 -3.63 -18.55
CA PHE A 299 -11.91 -3.77 -17.18
C PHE A 299 -11.38 -5.18 -16.92
N LYS A 300 -12.09 -6.22 -17.36
CA LYS A 300 -11.64 -7.61 -17.19
C LYS A 300 -10.35 -7.89 -17.96
N ALA A 301 -10.24 -7.39 -19.19
CA ALA A 301 -9.03 -7.55 -19.99
C ALA A 301 -7.82 -6.83 -19.36
N TRP A 302 -8.03 -5.66 -18.75
CA TRP A 302 -7.01 -4.98 -17.95
C TRP A 302 -6.60 -5.81 -16.73
N GLN A 303 -7.55 -6.33 -15.95
CA GLN A 303 -7.26 -7.19 -14.79
C GLN A 303 -6.48 -8.46 -15.18
N ASP A 304 -6.76 -9.03 -16.36
CA ASP A 304 -6.09 -10.24 -16.84
C ASP A 304 -4.76 -10.00 -17.57
N GLY A 305 -4.40 -8.74 -17.84
CA GLY A 305 -3.24 -8.41 -18.67
C GLY A 305 -3.39 -8.95 -20.10
N LYS A 306 -4.54 -8.63 -20.72
CA LYS A 306 -4.92 -9.00 -22.10
C LYS A 306 -5.41 -7.78 -22.89
N THR A 307 -4.77 -6.64 -22.69
CA THR A 307 -5.12 -5.36 -23.33
C THR A 307 -4.54 -5.20 -24.72
N GLY A 308 -3.54 -6.01 -25.08
CA GLY A 308 -2.77 -5.85 -26.31
C GLY A 308 -1.69 -4.78 -26.22
N PHE A 309 -1.47 -4.18 -25.04
CA PHE A 309 -0.36 -3.27 -24.76
C PHE A 309 0.66 -3.99 -23.85
N PRO A 310 1.81 -4.45 -24.40
CA PRO A 310 2.68 -5.41 -23.72
C PRO A 310 3.15 -5.01 -22.32
N LEU A 311 3.48 -3.73 -22.08
CA LEU A 311 3.91 -3.28 -20.75
C LEU A 311 2.77 -3.27 -19.73
N VAL A 312 1.57 -2.85 -20.15
CA VAL A 312 0.37 -2.87 -19.31
C VAL A 312 0.06 -4.33 -18.95
N ASP A 313 0.09 -5.21 -19.93
CA ASP A 313 -0.17 -6.64 -19.74
C ASP A 313 0.87 -7.29 -18.82
N ALA A 314 2.16 -7.02 -19.04
CA ALA A 314 3.25 -7.49 -18.19
C ALA A 314 3.08 -7.02 -16.72
N ALA A 315 2.72 -5.76 -16.52
CA ALA A 315 2.49 -5.19 -15.20
C ALA A 315 1.31 -5.86 -14.48
N MET A 316 0.18 -6.01 -15.17
CA MET A 316 -1.01 -6.64 -14.58
C MET A 316 -0.78 -8.12 -14.27
N ARG A 317 0.01 -8.81 -15.10
CA ARG A 317 0.46 -10.19 -14.83
C ARG A 317 1.44 -10.27 -13.66
N GLN A 318 2.39 -9.32 -13.53
CA GLN A 318 3.27 -9.23 -12.35
C GLN A 318 2.44 -9.10 -11.07
N LEU A 319 1.46 -8.20 -11.06
CA LEU A 319 0.56 -8.01 -9.91
C LEU A 319 -0.19 -9.30 -9.56
N LYS A 320 -0.70 -10.01 -10.57
CA LYS A 320 -1.44 -11.25 -10.36
C LYS A 320 -0.57 -12.41 -9.87
N GLU A 321 0.67 -12.50 -10.35
CA GLU A 321 1.62 -13.55 -9.99
C GLU A 321 2.25 -13.32 -8.61
N THR A 322 2.58 -12.07 -8.28
CA THR A 322 3.42 -11.75 -7.10
C THR A 322 2.69 -10.98 -6.01
N GLY A 323 1.51 -10.44 -6.30
CA GLY A 323 0.81 -9.50 -5.41
C GLY A 323 1.55 -8.17 -5.24
N TRP A 324 2.60 -7.90 -6.01
CA TRP A 324 3.37 -6.65 -5.98
C TRP A 324 3.53 -6.09 -7.39
N MET A 325 3.61 -4.77 -7.51
CA MET A 325 3.88 -4.11 -8.79
C MET A 325 4.84 -2.94 -8.60
N HIS A 326 5.80 -2.80 -9.50
CA HIS A 326 6.73 -1.67 -9.52
C HIS A 326 5.99 -0.33 -9.67
N ASN A 327 6.41 0.72 -8.96
CA ASN A 327 5.67 1.99 -8.91
C ASN A 327 5.46 2.63 -10.31
N ARG A 328 6.49 2.63 -11.16
CA ARG A 328 6.36 3.12 -12.55
C ARG A 328 5.23 2.41 -13.31
N LEU A 329 5.07 1.11 -13.08
CA LEU A 329 4.04 0.30 -13.72
C LEU A 329 2.65 0.56 -13.12
N ARG A 330 2.56 0.82 -11.82
CA ARG A 330 1.30 1.29 -11.18
C ARG A 330 0.81 2.58 -11.85
N MET A 331 1.71 3.54 -12.09
CA MET A 331 1.37 4.78 -12.78
C MET A 331 0.89 4.53 -14.22
N VAL A 332 1.59 3.69 -14.99
CA VAL A 332 1.22 3.40 -16.39
C VAL A 332 -0.12 2.69 -16.46
N THR A 333 -0.33 1.64 -15.66
CA THR A 333 -1.57 0.85 -15.65
C THR A 333 -2.77 1.65 -15.15
N ALA A 334 -2.58 2.53 -14.15
CA ALA A 334 -3.63 3.42 -13.65
C ALA A 334 -3.99 4.52 -14.67
N SER A 335 -2.99 5.11 -15.33
CA SER A 335 -3.24 6.05 -16.43
C SER A 335 -3.97 5.36 -17.58
N PHE A 336 -3.58 4.14 -17.95
CA PHE A 336 -4.24 3.39 -19.00
C PHE A 336 -5.70 3.08 -18.65
N LEU A 337 -5.97 2.62 -17.44
CA LEU A 337 -7.35 2.35 -16.98
C LEU A 337 -8.23 3.60 -17.05
N THR A 338 -7.73 4.73 -16.54
CA THR A 338 -8.52 5.95 -16.36
C THR A 338 -8.59 6.82 -17.60
N LYS A 339 -7.57 6.82 -18.47
CA LYS A 339 -7.49 7.73 -19.63
C LYS A 339 -7.70 7.00 -20.94
N ASP A 340 -7.13 5.80 -21.09
CA ASP A 340 -7.30 5.01 -22.32
C ASP A 340 -8.60 4.22 -22.28
N LEU A 341 -8.91 3.53 -21.18
CA LEU A 341 -10.14 2.73 -21.07
C LEU A 341 -11.35 3.54 -20.55
N LEU A 342 -11.14 4.76 -20.03
CA LEU A 342 -12.18 5.60 -19.39
C LEU A 342 -13.00 4.84 -18.35
N ILE A 343 -12.33 4.01 -17.56
CA ILE A 343 -12.92 3.32 -16.41
C ILE A 343 -12.64 4.14 -15.16
N ASP A 344 -13.65 4.24 -14.30
CA ASP A 344 -13.56 4.92 -13.01
C ASP A 344 -12.38 4.39 -12.18
N TRP A 345 -11.54 5.30 -11.70
CA TRP A 345 -10.35 4.99 -10.91
C TRP A 345 -10.66 4.16 -9.66
N ARG A 346 -11.87 4.29 -9.10
CA ARG A 346 -12.32 3.52 -7.93
C ARG A 346 -12.37 2.02 -8.19
N PHE A 347 -12.58 1.61 -9.45
CA PHE A 347 -12.58 0.19 -9.82
C PHE A 347 -11.16 -0.36 -9.77
N GLY A 348 -10.21 0.41 -10.27
CA GLY A 348 -8.77 0.12 -10.15
C GLY A 348 -8.30 0.10 -8.70
N GLU A 349 -8.70 1.10 -7.89
CA GLU A 349 -8.40 1.18 -6.45
C GLU A 349 -8.85 -0.08 -5.72
N LYS A 350 -10.12 -0.48 -5.92
CA LYS A 350 -10.70 -1.68 -5.29
C LYS A 350 -10.04 -2.98 -5.75
N TYR A 351 -9.61 -3.06 -7.02
CA TYR A 351 -8.86 -4.21 -7.50
C TYR A 351 -7.46 -4.26 -6.86
N PHE A 352 -6.76 -3.12 -6.82
CA PHE A 352 -5.45 -3.00 -6.18
C PHE A 352 -5.51 -3.29 -4.68
N GLN A 353 -6.60 -2.90 -3.99
CA GLN A 353 -6.85 -3.27 -2.60
C GLN A 353 -6.82 -4.79 -2.38
N GLN A 354 -7.36 -5.57 -3.31
CA GLN A 354 -7.42 -7.02 -3.17
C GLN A 354 -6.09 -7.69 -3.56
N MET A 355 -5.35 -7.11 -4.50
CA MET A 355 -4.18 -7.75 -5.10
C MET A 355 -2.86 -7.35 -4.44
N LEU A 356 -2.71 -6.09 -4.00
CA LEU A 356 -1.44 -5.58 -3.51
C LEU A 356 -1.14 -6.04 -2.08
N ILE A 357 -0.06 -6.82 -1.90
CA ILE A 357 0.45 -7.22 -0.58
C ILE A 357 0.96 -6.03 0.24
N ASP A 358 1.19 -4.89 -0.43
CA ASP A 358 1.59 -3.63 0.19
C ASP A 358 0.49 -2.56 0.15
N TYR A 359 -0.78 -2.96 -0.03
CA TYR A 359 -1.90 -2.03 -0.08
C TYR A 359 -1.99 -1.18 1.19
N ASP A 360 -1.63 0.09 1.09
CA ASP A 360 -1.91 1.11 2.09
C ASP A 360 -3.00 2.06 1.57
N PRO A 361 -4.10 2.30 2.32
CA PRO A 361 -5.21 3.13 1.85
C PRO A 361 -4.79 4.53 1.40
N ALA A 362 -3.96 5.22 2.19
CA ALA A 362 -3.55 6.59 1.90
C ALA A 362 -2.73 6.63 0.61
N SER A 363 -1.71 5.78 0.52
CA SER A 363 -0.80 5.72 -0.62
C SER A 363 -1.50 5.25 -1.90
N ASN A 364 -2.38 4.24 -1.80
CA ASN A 364 -3.09 3.70 -2.96
C ASN A 364 -4.11 4.68 -3.51
N ILE A 365 -4.99 5.23 -2.66
CA ILE A 365 -6.02 6.19 -3.09
C ILE A 365 -5.35 7.44 -3.66
N GLY A 366 -4.32 7.97 -2.98
CA GLY A 366 -3.55 9.11 -3.45
C GLY A 366 -2.91 8.87 -4.82
N GLY A 367 -2.29 7.71 -5.03
CA GLY A 367 -1.71 7.31 -6.32
C GLY A 367 -2.75 7.19 -7.45
N TRP A 368 -3.92 6.60 -7.17
CA TRP A 368 -5.03 6.51 -8.13
C TRP A 368 -5.58 7.89 -8.50
N GLN A 369 -5.80 8.76 -7.52
CA GLN A 369 -6.26 10.13 -7.77
C GLN A 369 -5.20 10.97 -8.50
N TRP A 370 -3.92 10.74 -8.23
CA TRP A 370 -2.83 11.37 -8.95
C TRP A 370 -2.84 10.99 -10.43
N ALA A 371 -2.95 9.70 -10.75
CA ALA A 371 -3.00 9.19 -12.12
C ALA A 371 -4.29 9.59 -12.86
N ALA A 372 -5.42 9.63 -12.13
CA ALA A 372 -6.71 10.06 -12.65
C ALA A 372 -6.83 11.59 -12.80
N SER A 373 -5.85 12.38 -12.38
CA SER A 373 -5.91 13.85 -12.40
C SER A 373 -6.96 14.47 -11.46
N THR A 374 -7.42 13.72 -10.45
CA THR A 374 -8.52 14.11 -9.55
C THR A 374 -8.06 14.56 -8.16
N GLY A 375 -6.80 14.30 -7.79
CA GLY A 375 -6.20 14.65 -6.50
C GLY A 375 -5.65 16.08 -6.40
N THR A 376 -5.00 16.43 -5.29
CA THR A 376 -4.50 17.80 -5.02
C THR A 376 -3.24 18.21 -5.82
N ASP A 377 -2.27 17.31 -5.98
CA ASP A 377 -1.02 17.50 -6.74
C ASP A 377 -0.98 16.57 -7.98
N ALA A 378 -2.14 16.39 -8.60
CA ALA A 378 -2.34 15.37 -9.62
C ALA A 378 -1.73 15.75 -10.98
N VAL A 379 -1.40 14.74 -11.80
CA VAL A 379 -0.92 14.99 -13.16
C VAL A 379 -1.99 15.76 -13.95
N PRO A 380 -1.65 16.80 -14.73
CA PRO A 380 -2.66 17.51 -15.53
C PRO A 380 -3.41 16.57 -16.47
N TYR A 381 -4.74 16.69 -16.55
CA TYR A 381 -5.60 15.74 -17.29
C TYR A 381 -5.27 15.59 -18.77
N PHE A 382 -4.69 16.61 -19.40
CA PHE A 382 -4.27 16.60 -20.81
C PHE A 382 -2.91 15.91 -21.05
N ARG A 383 -2.18 15.58 -19.98
CA ARG A 383 -0.94 14.79 -20.02
C ARG A 383 -1.26 13.31 -19.86
N ILE A 384 -1.78 12.72 -20.93
CA ILE A 384 -2.07 11.28 -21.00
C ILE A 384 -0.81 10.55 -21.46
N PHE A 385 -0.37 9.56 -20.69
CA PHE A 385 0.80 8.75 -21.04
C PHE A 385 0.49 7.88 -22.25
N ASN A 386 1.37 7.90 -23.25
CA ASN A 386 1.33 6.91 -24.30
C ASN A 386 1.94 5.59 -23.77
N PRO A 387 1.15 4.51 -23.62
CA PRO A 387 1.63 3.26 -23.01
C PRO A 387 2.82 2.66 -23.78
N THR A 388 2.84 2.78 -25.11
CA THR A 388 3.96 2.32 -25.95
C THR A 388 5.22 3.14 -25.72
N THR A 389 5.13 4.48 -25.65
CA THR A 389 6.31 5.31 -25.39
C THR A 389 6.85 5.10 -23.98
N GLN A 390 5.98 4.88 -22.99
CA GLN A 390 6.41 4.47 -21.64
C GLN A 390 7.13 3.12 -21.68
N SER A 391 6.58 2.15 -22.43
CA SER A 391 7.14 0.82 -22.64
C SER A 391 8.56 0.88 -23.22
N GLN A 392 8.76 1.63 -24.30
CA GLN A 392 10.07 1.81 -24.93
C GLN A 392 11.08 2.54 -24.03
N LYS A 393 10.61 3.46 -23.19
CA LYS A 393 11.48 4.25 -22.32
C LYS A 393 11.96 3.46 -21.10
N PHE A 394 11.06 2.71 -20.47
CA PHE A 394 11.30 2.07 -19.17
C PHE A 394 11.54 0.56 -19.25
N ASP A 395 11.44 -0.05 -20.43
CA ASP A 395 11.86 -1.44 -20.67
C ASP A 395 12.43 -1.57 -22.10
N PRO A 396 13.49 -0.83 -22.49
CA PRO A 396 13.89 -0.63 -23.89
C PRO A 396 14.18 -1.91 -24.69
N THR A 397 14.57 -3.00 -24.02
CA THR A 397 14.82 -4.32 -24.64
C THR A 397 13.67 -5.31 -24.40
N GLY A 398 12.57 -4.86 -23.80
CA GLY A 398 11.42 -5.67 -23.45
C GLY A 398 11.70 -6.78 -22.43
N LYS A 399 12.76 -6.68 -21.61
CA LYS A 399 13.15 -7.75 -20.67
C LYS A 399 12.06 -8.00 -19.63
N PHE A 400 11.47 -6.92 -19.11
CA PHE A 400 10.35 -7.04 -18.18
C PHE A 400 9.12 -7.63 -18.88
N ILE A 401 8.79 -7.19 -20.09
CA ILE A 401 7.68 -7.73 -20.88
C ILE A 401 7.84 -9.23 -21.11
N ARG A 402 9.01 -9.68 -21.59
CA ARG A 402 9.32 -11.09 -21.83
C ARG A 402 9.21 -11.95 -20.57
N LYS A 403 9.52 -11.36 -19.40
CA LYS A 403 9.40 -12.05 -18.12
C LYS A 403 7.95 -12.39 -17.78
N TYR A 404 6.99 -11.51 -18.04
CA TYR A 404 5.60 -11.69 -17.59
C TYR A 404 4.60 -12.02 -18.70
N VAL A 405 4.92 -11.70 -19.96
CA VAL A 405 4.13 -12.04 -21.15
C VAL A 405 4.90 -13.09 -21.94
N LYS A 406 4.82 -14.34 -21.47
CA LYS A 406 5.66 -15.46 -21.92
C LYS A 406 5.49 -15.74 -23.42
N GLU A 407 4.30 -15.54 -23.95
CA GLU A 407 4.02 -15.67 -25.38
C GLU A 407 4.82 -14.68 -26.23
N LEU A 408 5.21 -13.51 -25.70
CA LEU A 408 6.04 -12.52 -26.40
C LEU A 408 7.55 -12.73 -26.17
N ALA A 409 7.95 -13.75 -25.40
CA ALA A 409 9.33 -13.91 -24.92
C ALA A 409 10.37 -13.96 -26.04
N ASN A 410 10.02 -14.50 -27.20
CA ASN A 410 10.93 -14.72 -28.33
C ASN A 410 10.83 -13.65 -29.44
N LEU A 411 9.97 -12.65 -29.32
CA LEU A 411 9.86 -11.60 -30.34
C LEU A 411 11.15 -10.78 -30.42
N PRO A 412 11.60 -10.25 -31.57
CA PRO A 412 12.70 -9.30 -31.58
C PRO A 412 12.31 -7.98 -30.91
N ASP A 413 13.29 -7.21 -30.39
CA ASP A 413 13.08 -5.93 -29.70
C ASP A 413 12.30 -4.92 -30.57
N LYS A 414 12.42 -5.03 -31.91
CA LYS A 414 11.64 -4.25 -32.89
C LYS A 414 10.13 -4.34 -32.64
N PHE A 415 9.62 -5.50 -32.20
CA PHE A 415 8.19 -5.79 -32.08
C PHE A 415 7.71 -5.93 -30.64
N ILE A 416 8.61 -6.06 -29.65
CA ILE A 416 8.22 -6.38 -28.26
C ILE A 416 7.25 -5.36 -27.63
N HIS A 417 7.30 -4.10 -28.07
CA HIS A 417 6.44 -3.03 -27.58
C HIS A 417 5.15 -2.81 -28.40
N GLN A 418 5.15 -3.29 -29.65
CA GLN A 418 4.08 -3.09 -30.63
C GLN A 418 3.97 -4.34 -31.53
N PRO A 419 3.56 -5.49 -30.97
CA PRO A 419 3.49 -6.74 -31.74
C PRO A 419 2.48 -6.63 -32.89
N GLU A 420 1.47 -5.76 -32.78
CA GLU A 420 0.47 -5.47 -33.81
C GLU A 420 1.04 -4.94 -35.13
N LYS A 421 2.30 -4.50 -35.13
CA LYS A 421 2.98 -4.05 -36.35
C LYS A 421 3.60 -5.17 -37.17
N MET A 422 3.57 -6.41 -36.69
CA MET A 422 4.06 -7.55 -37.45
C MET A 422 3.11 -7.90 -38.59
N SER A 423 3.68 -8.07 -39.78
CA SER A 423 2.99 -8.69 -40.92
C SER A 423 2.62 -10.15 -40.63
N GLU A 424 1.71 -10.72 -41.40
CA GLU A 424 1.35 -12.16 -41.28
C GLU A 424 2.55 -13.08 -41.49
N ILE A 425 3.52 -12.67 -42.31
CA ILE A 425 4.75 -13.43 -42.55
C ILE A 425 5.62 -13.41 -41.29
N GLU A 426 5.83 -12.23 -40.68
CA GLU A 426 6.59 -12.09 -39.43
C GLU A 426 5.92 -12.82 -38.26
N GLN A 427 4.58 -12.80 -38.18
CA GLN A 427 3.83 -13.57 -37.19
C GLN A 427 4.06 -15.09 -37.32
N LYS A 428 4.10 -15.61 -38.55
CA LYS A 428 4.42 -17.02 -38.81
C LYS A 428 5.89 -17.34 -38.52
N GLU A 429 6.81 -16.46 -38.90
CA GLU A 429 8.25 -16.60 -38.66
C GLU A 429 8.56 -16.71 -37.16
N TYR A 430 7.94 -15.86 -36.34
CA TYR A 430 8.15 -15.85 -34.89
C TYR A 430 7.19 -16.75 -34.11
N GLY A 431 6.30 -17.46 -34.80
CA GLY A 431 5.37 -18.42 -34.18
C GLY A 431 4.36 -17.77 -33.21
N LEU A 432 3.93 -16.54 -33.48
CA LEU A 432 2.97 -15.80 -32.67
C LEU A 432 1.82 -15.27 -33.54
N LEU A 433 0.62 -15.81 -33.36
CA LEU A 433 -0.58 -15.35 -34.06
C LEU A 433 -1.37 -14.35 -33.20
N LEU A 434 -1.46 -13.10 -33.68
CA LEU A 434 -2.26 -12.08 -33.00
C LEU A 434 -3.76 -12.40 -33.08
N GLY A 435 -4.47 -12.10 -32.00
CA GLY A 435 -5.88 -12.47 -31.81
C GLY A 435 -6.10 -13.91 -31.33
N LYS A 436 -5.05 -14.75 -31.33
CA LYS A 436 -5.09 -16.12 -30.79
C LYS A 436 -4.13 -16.28 -29.61
N ASP A 437 -2.84 -16.05 -29.84
CA ASP A 437 -1.79 -16.28 -28.85
C ASP A 437 -1.57 -15.04 -27.97
N TYR A 438 -1.68 -13.85 -28.58
CA TYR A 438 -1.67 -12.55 -27.90
C TYR A 438 -2.73 -11.62 -28.53
N PRO A 439 -3.51 -10.86 -27.75
CA PRO A 439 -4.61 -10.05 -28.31
C PRO A 439 -4.10 -8.86 -29.13
N PHE A 440 -4.93 -8.42 -30.08
CA PHE A 440 -4.76 -7.09 -30.67
C PHE A 440 -5.04 -6.00 -29.63
N PRO A 441 -4.47 -4.79 -29.78
CA PRO A 441 -4.79 -3.66 -28.92
C PRO A 441 -6.30 -3.42 -28.85
N LEU A 442 -6.86 -3.36 -27.63
CA LEU A 442 -8.30 -3.16 -27.42
C LEU A 442 -8.79 -1.80 -27.93
N ILE A 443 -7.90 -0.82 -28.01
CA ILE A 443 -8.22 0.57 -28.31
C ILE A 443 -7.13 1.20 -29.19
N ASP A 444 -7.51 2.27 -29.89
CA ASP A 444 -6.56 3.20 -30.50
C ASP A 444 -6.23 4.33 -29.50
N HIS A 445 -4.98 4.41 -29.06
CA HIS A 445 -4.54 5.38 -28.06
C HIS A 445 -4.78 6.85 -28.51
N LYS A 446 -4.59 7.15 -29.80
CA LYS A 446 -4.72 8.53 -30.30
C LYS A 446 -6.16 9.01 -30.23
N GLU A 447 -7.11 8.16 -30.58
CA GLU A 447 -8.53 8.47 -30.47
C GLU A 447 -9.00 8.51 -29.02
N ARG A 448 -8.56 7.56 -28.18
CA ARG A 448 -8.89 7.56 -26.74
C ARG A 448 -8.34 8.78 -26.01
N ARG A 449 -7.14 9.24 -26.35
CA ARG A 449 -6.56 10.47 -25.81
C ARG A 449 -7.46 11.68 -26.05
N LYS A 450 -8.00 11.86 -27.26
CA LYS A 450 -8.89 12.99 -27.59
C LYS A 450 -10.18 12.90 -26.78
N LEU A 451 -10.78 11.71 -26.73
CA LEU A 451 -12.02 11.47 -26.01
C LEU A 451 -11.85 11.75 -24.50
N ALA A 452 -10.76 11.26 -23.91
CA ALA A 452 -10.46 11.51 -22.51
C ALA A 452 -10.34 13.00 -22.21
N ILE A 453 -9.61 13.77 -23.02
CA ILE A 453 -9.52 15.23 -22.84
C ILE A 453 -10.91 15.87 -22.87
N ALA A 454 -11.75 15.50 -23.83
CA ALA A 454 -13.13 16.01 -23.93
C ALA A 454 -13.98 15.68 -22.70
N ARG A 455 -13.87 14.48 -22.12
CA ARG A 455 -14.61 14.11 -20.88
C ARG A 455 -14.21 14.95 -19.67
N TYR A 456 -12.93 15.28 -19.54
CA TYR A 456 -12.45 16.13 -18.44
C TYR A 456 -12.85 17.59 -18.64
N GLU A 457 -12.85 18.08 -19.88
CA GLU A 457 -13.34 19.41 -20.23
C GLU A 457 -14.83 19.55 -19.95
N PHE A 458 -15.64 18.57 -20.38
CA PHE A 458 -17.06 18.50 -20.06
C PHE A 458 -17.32 18.56 -18.55
N SER A 459 -16.64 17.72 -17.75
CA SER A 459 -16.83 17.72 -16.29
C SER A 459 -16.55 19.09 -15.66
N LYS A 460 -15.51 19.80 -16.15
CA LYS A 460 -15.16 21.14 -15.68
C LYS A 460 -16.22 22.18 -16.07
N GLU A 461 -16.71 22.12 -17.30
CA GLU A 461 -17.76 23.02 -17.78
C GLU A 461 -19.08 22.78 -17.05
N HIS A 462 -19.46 21.51 -16.88
CA HIS A 462 -20.65 21.10 -16.16
C HIS A 462 -20.63 21.59 -14.70
N TYR A 463 -19.50 21.42 -14.01
CA TYR A 463 -19.34 21.94 -12.65
C TYR A 463 -19.50 23.47 -12.59
N ARG A 464 -18.92 24.22 -13.54
CA ARG A 464 -19.05 25.69 -13.61
C ARG A 464 -20.48 26.15 -13.89
N GLY A 465 -21.26 25.37 -14.65
CA GLY A 465 -22.66 25.69 -14.95
C GLY A 465 -23.65 25.39 -13.81
N ASN A 466 -23.22 24.58 -12.83
CA ASN A 466 -24.03 24.18 -11.66
C ASN A 466 -23.66 24.94 -10.37
N ILE A 467 -22.67 25.83 -10.42
CA ILE A 467 -22.35 26.82 -9.38
C ILE A 467 -23.05 28.12 -9.75
#